data_AF-A0A645GPC9-F1
#
_entry.id   AF-A0A645GPC9-F1
#
_cell.length_a   1.000
_cell.length_b   1.000
_cell.length_c   1.000
_cell.angle_alpha   90.00
_cell.angle_beta   90.00
_cell.angle_gamma   90.00
#
_symmetry.space_group_name_H-M   'P 1'
#
loop_
_entity.id
_entity.type
_entity.pdbx_description
1 polymer ?
#
loop_
_entity_poly.entity_id
_entity_poly.type
_entity_poly.pdbx_seq_one_letter_code
_entity_poly.pdbx_strand_id
1 'polypeptide(L)'
;MYYLRKEPYEETIPEIRMTDGEVIPERKYMVEDRAIYKNHDFSRFYRCLFFGLDKKHQGMKVYTCKTLKKILALRDDMHEYCGEWFDVYDENGKVNLPEKE
;
A
#
# COMPACT_ATOMS: atom_id res chain seq x y z
N MET A 1 -4.57 -13.82 11.06
CA MET A 1 -4.07 -13.78 9.65
C MET A 1 -3.40 -12.44 9.44
N TYR A 2 -2.32 -12.36 8.67
CA TYR A 2 -1.61 -11.12 8.37
C TYR A 2 -1.98 -10.56 6.99
N TYR A 3 -1.95 -9.23 6.85
CA TYR A 3 -2.14 -8.50 5.60
C TYR A 3 -1.30 -7.22 5.57
N LEU A 4 -1.23 -6.57 4.39
CA LEU A 4 -0.52 -5.32 4.19
C LEU A 4 -1.50 -4.17 3.95
N ARG A 5 -1.31 -3.08 4.69
CA ARG A 5 -2.09 -1.84 4.59
C ARG A 5 -1.17 -0.64 4.79
N LYS A 6 -1.51 0.47 4.17
CA LYS A 6 -0.83 1.75 4.33
C LYS A 6 -1.90 2.80 4.62
N GLU A 7 -1.84 3.36 5.81
CA GLU A 7 -2.80 4.37 6.26
C GLU A 7 -2.69 5.64 5.39
N PRO A 8 -3.78 6.44 5.34
CA PRO A 8 -3.75 7.72 4.65
C PRO A 8 -2.62 8.62 5.16
N TYR A 9 -1.95 9.32 4.25
CA TYR A 9 -0.91 10.28 4.60
C TYR A 9 -0.95 11.50 3.69
N GLU A 10 -0.47 12.62 4.20
CA GLU A 10 -0.29 13.84 3.42
C GLU A 10 1.00 13.73 2.59
N GLU A 11 0.90 14.06 1.30
CA GLU A 11 2.05 14.16 0.42
C GLU A 11 2.05 15.50 -0.29
N THR A 12 3.24 15.97 -0.65
CA THR A 12 3.43 17.27 -1.30
C THR A 12 3.87 17.04 -2.74
N ILE A 13 3.12 17.61 -3.68
CA ILE A 13 3.51 17.69 -5.08
C ILE A 13 4.40 18.93 -5.22
N PRO A 14 5.67 18.77 -5.63
CA PRO A 14 6.58 19.90 -5.77
C PRO A 14 6.10 20.87 -6.86
N GLU A 15 6.61 22.09 -6.83
CA GLU A 15 6.42 23.06 -7.90
C GLU A 15 6.82 22.46 -9.27
N ILE A 16 5.97 22.66 -10.28
CA ILE A 16 6.24 22.22 -11.66
C ILE A 16 6.41 23.46 -12.54
N ARG A 17 7.58 23.54 -13.20
CA ARG A 17 7.89 24.58 -14.17
C ARG A 17 7.61 24.07 -15.58
N MET A 18 6.63 24.66 -16.24
CA MET A 18 6.26 24.31 -17.61
C MET A 18 7.20 24.97 -18.63
N THR A 19 7.26 24.41 -19.84
CA THR A 19 8.14 24.89 -20.91
C THR A 19 7.72 26.24 -21.51
N ASP A 20 6.46 26.63 -21.32
CA ASP A 20 5.87 27.91 -21.74
C ASP A 20 6.05 29.04 -20.71
N GLY A 21 6.71 28.75 -19.58
CA GLY A 21 6.95 29.71 -18.50
C GLY A 21 5.83 29.76 -17.45
N GLU A 22 4.75 28.98 -17.59
CA GLU A 22 3.77 28.80 -16.53
C GLU A 22 4.37 28.01 -15.35
N VAL A 23 4.02 28.41 -14.12
CA VAL A 23 4.45 27.72 -12.89
C VAL A 23 3.23 27.20 -12.16
N ILE A 24 3.15 25.87 -12.02
CA ILE A 24 2.16 25.23 -11.15
C ILE A 24 2.75 25.19 -9.74
N PRO A 25 2.12 25.85 -8.75
CA PRO A 25 2.67 25.95 -7.41
C PRO A 25 2.68 24.60 -6.70
N GLU A 26 3.57 24.49 -5.71
CA GLU A 26 3.57 23.39 -4.76
C GLU A 26 2.20 23.24 -4.09
N ARG A 27 1.72 22.01 -3.96
CA ARG A 27 0.44 21.73 -3.32
C ARG A 27 0.45 20.41 -2.55
N LYS A 28 -0.28 20.39 -1.45
CA LYS A 28 -0.49 19.21 -0.63
C LYS A 28 -1.71 18.43 -1.11
N TYR A 29 -1.65 17.12 -1.01
CA TYR A 29 -2.79 16.24 -1.27
C TYR A 29 -2.80 15.08 -0.27
N MET A 30 -3.99 14.53 -0.03
CA MET A 30 -4.15 13.36 0.81
C MET A 30 -4.04 12.11 -0.05
N VAL A 31 -3.12 11.23 0.29
CA VAL A 31 -3.07 9.88 -0.24
C VAL A 31 -4.01 9.02 0.58
N GLU A 32 -4.95 8.37 -0.09
CA GLU A 32 -5.96 7.52 0.53
C GLU A 32 -5.37 6.22 1.12
N ASP A 33 -6.17 5.57 1.97
CA ASP A 33 -5.86 4.27 2.58
C ASP A 33 -5.76 3.18 1.52
N ARG A 34 -4.68 2.40 1.54
CA ARG A 34 -4.39 1.39 0.52
C ARG A 34 -4.01 0.05 1.14
N ALA A 35 -4.36 -1.02 0.43
CA ALA A 35 -3.96 -2.38 0.78
C ALA A 35 -3.55 -3.17 -0.45
N ILE A 36 -2.93 -4.33 -0.19
CA ILE A 36 -2.53 -5.26 -1.24
C ILE A 36 -3.65 -6.28 -1.48
N TYR A 37 -4.15 -6.30 -2.70
CA TYR A 37 -5.19 -7.20 -3.18
C TYR A 37 -4.59 -8.29 -4.06
N LYS A 38 -5.27 -9.44 -4.10
CA LYS A 38 -4.96 -10.55 -4.99
C LYS A 38 -6.23 -11.10 -5.60
N ASN A 39 -6.17 -11.35 -6.90
CA ASN A 39 -7.16 -12.18 -7.57
C ASN A 39 -6.78 -13.65 -7.37
N HIS A 40 -7.77 -14.53 -7.16
CA HIS A 40 -7.54 -15.95 -7.07
C HIS A 40 -6.93 -16.54 -8.36
N ASP A 41 -7.35 -16.03 -9.51
CA ASP A 41 -7.02 -16.60 -10.82
C ASP A 41 -5.70 -16.04 -11.39
N PHE A 42 -5.14 -15.01 -10.75
CA PHE A 42 -3.90 -14.37 -11.19
C PHE A 42 -2.80 -14.47 -10.14
N SER A 43 -1.56 -14.61 -10.59
CA SER A 43 -0.39 -14.66 -9.70
C SER A 43 -0.04 -13.30 -9.09
N ARG A 44 -0.44 -12.22 -9.76
CA ARG A 44 -0.07 -10.83 -9.44
C ARG A 44 -0.77 -10.29 -8.19
N PHE A 45 -0.10 -9.34 -7.55
CA PHE A 45 -0.62 -8.52 -6.47
C PHE A 45 -0.92 -7.11 -6.99
N TYR A 46 -1.93 -6.48 -6.40
CA TYR A 46 -2.43 -5.19 -6.84
C TYR A 46 -2.55 -4.25 -5.64
N ARG A 47 -2.08 -3.01 -5.80
CA ARG A 47 -2.27 -1.95 -4.81
C ARG A 47 -3.59 -1.23 -5.11
N CYS A 48 -4.52 -1.29 -4.17
CA CYS A 48 -5.85 -0.69 -4.32
C CYS A 48 -6.26 0.05 -3.04
N LEU A 49 -7.29 0.88 -3.14
CA LEU A 49 -7.93 1.49 -1.98
C LEU A 49 -8.41 0.39 -1.01
N PHE A 50 -8.26 0.63 0.29
CA PHE A 50 -8.70 -0.31 1.30
C PHE A 50 -10.19 -0.16 1.57
N PHE A 51 -10.96 -1.20 1.26
CA PHE A 51 -12.42 -1.23 1.48
C PHE A 51 -12.84 -2.10 2.67
N GLY A 52 -11.87 -2.62 3.44
CA GLY A 52 -12.08 -3.65 4.47
C GLY A 52 -11.78 -5.06 3.98
N LEU A 53 -11.54 -5.99 4.92
CA LEU A 53 -11.12 -7.36 4.64
C LEU A 53 -12.22 -8.21 3.99
N ASP A 54 -13.49 -7.93 4.31
CA ASP A 54 -14.64 -8.70 3.81
C ASP A 54 -15.12 -8.26 2.42
N LYS A 55 -14.65 -7.10 1.94
CA LYS A 55 -15.08 -6.53 0.67
C LYS A 55 -14.20 -6.99 -0.49
N LYS A 56 -14.84 -7.18 -1.64
CA LYS A 56 -14.13 -7.40 -2.91
C LYS A 56 -13.99 -6.07 -3.65
N HIS A 57 -12.84 -5.88 -4.31
CA HIS A 57 -12.64 -4.80 -5.26
C HIS A 57 -12.34 -5.41 -6.63
N GLN A 58 -13.21 -5.18 -7.61
CA GLN A 58 -13.08 -5.74 -8.96
C GLN A 58 -12.81 -7.27 -8.96
N GLY A 59 -13.53 -8.01 -8.11
CA GLY A 59 -13.35 -9.47 -7.95
C GLY A 59 -12.17 -9.90 -7.08
N MET A 60 -11.24 -8.99 -6.75
CA MET A 60 -10.08 -9.25 -5.91
C MET A 60 -10.42 -9.08 -4.43
N LYS A 61 -9.66 -9.75 -3.56
CA LYS A 61 -9.73 -9.58 -2.10
C LYS A 61 -8.40 -9.08 -1.55
N VAL A 62 -8.41 -8.45 -0.38
CA VAL A 62 -7.18 -8.18 0.36
C VAL A 62 -6.43 -9.49 0.54
N TYR A 63 -5.16 -9.49 0.18
CA TYR A 63 -4.33 -10.65 0.35
C TYR A 63 -4.04 -10.85 1.84
N THR A 64 -4.38 -12.04 2.33
CA THR A 64 -4.08 -12.44 3.71
C THR A 64 -3.30 -13.74 3.73
N CYS A 65 -2.46 -13.92 4.76
CA CYS A 65 -1.72 -15.16 4.94
C CYS A 65 -1.52 -15.48 6.43
N LYS A 66 -1.18 -16.75 6.73
CA LYS A 66 -1.07 -17.21 8.12
C LYS A 66 0.23 -16.81 8.81
N THR A 67 1.30 -16.55 8.07
CA THR A 67 2.65 -16.46 8.64
C THR A 67 3.27 -15.08 8.45
N LEU A 68 3.88 -14.57 9.51
CA LEU A 68 4.59 -13.30 9.49
C LEU A 68 5.74 -13.30 8.45
N LYS A 69 6.49 -14.39 8.36
CA LYS A 69 7.57 -14.53 7.36
C LYS A 69 7.06 -14.30 5.93
N LYS A 70 5.87 -14.81 5.59
CA LYS A 70 5.33 -14.71 4.24
C LYS A 70 4.83 -13.30 3.93
N ILE A 71 4.17 -12.65 4.89
CA ILE A 71 3.70 -11.27 4.67
C ILE A 71 4.87 -10.29 4.61
N LEU A 72 5.95 -10.54 5.38
CA LEU A 72 7.17 -9.74 5.31
C LEU A 72 7.90 -9.90 3.98
N ALA A 73 7.98 -11.12 3.45
CA ALA A 73 8.53 -11.33 2.10
C ALA A 73 7.72 -10.55 1.05
N LEU A 74 6.38 -10.64 1.10
CA LEU A 74 5.54 -9.83 0.21
C LEU A 74 5.74 -8.32 0.41
N ARG A 75 5.94 -7.87 1.65
CA ARG A 75 6.19 -6.45 1.96
C ARG A 75 7.47 -5.97 1.28
N ASP A 76 8.54 -6.76 1.37
CA ASP A 76 9.82 -6.46 0.73
C ASP A 76 9.67 -6.46 -0.81
N ASP A 77 9.00 -7.47 -1.38
CA ASP A 77 8.71 -7.55 -2.83
C ASP A 77 7.92 -6.33 -3.33
N MET A 78 6.93 -5.87 -2.55
CA MET A 78 6.13 -4.69 -2.90
C MET A 78 6.97 -3.41 -2.83
N HIS A 79 7.83 -3.26 -1.83
CA HIS A 79 8.74 -2.13 -1.75
C HIS A 79 9.72 -2.11 -2.94
N GLU A 80 10.28 -3.26 -3.32
CA GLU A 80 11.15 -3.35 -4.50
C GLU A 80 10.39 -3.00 -5.79
N TYR A 81 9.14 -3.47 -5.93
CA TYR A 81 8.35 -3.23 -7.13
C TYR A 81 7.87 -1.78 -7.29
N CYS A 82 7.46 -1.12 -6.20
CA CYS A 82 6.79 0.19 -6.30
C CYS A 82 7.34 1.29 -5.38
N GLY A 83 8.42 1.02 -4.64
CA GLY A 83 9.05 1.98 -3.72
C GLY A 83 8.23 2.29 -2.47
N GLU A 84 7.07 1.65 -2.26
CA GLU A 84 6.20 1.92 -1.13
C GLU A 84 6.29 0.83 -0.06
N TRP A 85 6.63 1.26 1.16
CA TRP A 85 6.46 0.43 2.34
C TRP A 85 5.00 0.39 2.79
N PHE A 86 4.52 -0.83 3.02
CA PHE A 86 3.25 -1.12 3.68
C PHE A 86 3.49 -1.60 5.10
N ASP A 87 2.57 -1.29 6.00
CA ASP A 87 2.56 -1.82 7.35
C ASP A 87 1.91 -3.20 7.38
N VAL A 88 2.35 -4.04 8.31
CA VAL A 88 1.76 -5.36 8.54
C VAL A 88 0.66 -5.21 9.58
N TYR A 89 -0.51 -5.76 9.28
CA TYR A 89 -1.64 -5.84 10.20
C TYR A 89 -2.04 -7.30 10.44
N ASP A 90 -2.61 -7.57 11.60
CA ASP A 90 -3.30 -8.81 11.92
C ASP A 90 -4.71 -8.54 12.49
N GLU A 91 -5.30 -9.52 13.18
CA GLU A 91 -6.63 -9.40 13.78
C GLU A 91 -6.70 -8.42 14.97
N ASN A 92 -5.56 -8.10 15.58
CA ASN A 92 -5.44 -7.19 16.70
C ASN A 92 -5.01 -5.77 16.27
N GLY A 93 -4.74 -5.56 14.98
CA GLY A 93 -4.36 -4.27 14.42
C GLY A 93 -2.96 -4.25 13.81
N LYS A 94 -2.30 -3.10 13.86
CA LYS A 94 -0.96 -2.91 13.29
C LYS A 94 0.07 -3.67 14.13
N VAL A 95 0.88 -4.49 13.45
CA VAL A 95 1.92 -5.30 14.07
C VAL A 95 3.19 -4.46 14.24
N ASN A 96 3.68 -4.35 15.47
CA ASN A 96 4.98 -3.75 15.75
C ASN A 96 6.09 -4.71 15.27
N LEU A 97 6.76 -4.34 14.19
CA LEU A 97 7.91 -5.06 13.68
C LEU A 97 9.19 -4.49 14.33
N PRO A 98 10.16 -5.33 14.72
CA PRO A 98 11.47 -4.82 15.10
C PRO A 98 12.09 -4.07 13.90
N GLU A 99 12.75 -2.95 14.16
CA GLU A 99 13.49 -2.22 13.14
C GLU A 99 14.52 -3.17 12.52
N LYS A 100 14.57 -3.23 11.18
CA LYS A 100 15.65 -3.94 10.47
C LYS A 100 16.90 -3.08 10.63
N GLU A 101 17.89 -3.57 11.39
CA GLU A 101 19.26 -2.99 11.49
C GLU A 101 19.94 -2.87 10.12
#